data_AF-A0A2W6AHD5-F1
#
_entry.id   AF-A0A2W6AHD5-F1
#
_cell.length_a   1.000
_cell.length_b   1.000
_cell.length_c   1.000
_cell.angle_alpha   90.00
_cell.angle_beta   90.00
_cell.angle_gamma   90.00
#
_symmetry.space_group_name_H-M   'P 1'
#
loop_
_entity.id
_entity.type
_entity.pdbx_description
1 polymer ?
#
loop_
_entity_poly.entity_id
_entity_poly.type
_entity_poly.pdbx_seq_one_letter_code
_entity_poly.pdbx_strand_id
1 'polypeptide(L)' 'MALIVDASALYAQADADEPCHDAVARILTTERQALITSELAMAEADFLILRRLGLDAELGRELCGPSG' A
#
# COMPACT_ATOMS: atom_id res chain seq x y z
N MET A 1 -0.46 6.37 19.78
CA MET A 1 -1.29 5.16 19.56
C MET A 1 -0.81 4.53 18.27
N ALA A 2 -0.45 3.25 18.25
CA ALA A 2 -0.05 2.61 16.99
C ALA A 2 -1.29 2.35 16.10
N LEU A 3 -1.14 2.45 14.79
CA LEU A 3 -2.16 2.08 13.81
C LEU A 3 -1.87 0.68 13.29
N ILE A 4 -2.86 -0.22 13.36
CA ILE A 4 -2.76 -1.53 12.74
C ILE A 4 -3.24 -1.42 11.29
N VAL A 5 -2.38 -1.79 10.34
CA VAL A 5 -2.61 -1.66 8.90
C VAL A 5 -3.00 -3.01 8.32
N ASP A 6 -4.21 -3.06 7.75
CA ASP A 6 -4.77 -4.23 7.08
C ASP A 6 -4.29 -4.34 5.62
N ALA A 7 -4.42 -5.53 5.04
CA ALA A 7 -4.07 -5.80 3.63
C ALA A 7 -4.83 -4.87 2.66
N SER A 8 -6.10 -4.57 2.93
CA SER A 8 -6.90 -3.68 2.09
C SER A 8 -6.34 -2.25 2.05
N ALA A 9 -5.78 -1.74 3.15
CA ALA A 9 -5.14 -0.44 3.20
C ALA A 9 -3.79 -0.44 2.46
N LEU A 10 -3.01 -1.52 2.58
CA LEU A 10 -1.77 -1.69 1.81
C LEU A 10 -2.06 -1.74 0.30
N TYR A 11 -3.07 -2.51 -0.11
CA TYR A 11 -3.51 -2.58 -1.51
C TYR A 11 -4.01 -1.22 -2.03
N ALA A 12 -4.90 -0.55 -1.28
CA ALA A 12 -5.44 0.74 -1.68
C ALA A 12 -4.38 1.84 -1.78
N GLN A 13 -3.31 1.77 -0.98
CA GLN A 13 -2.16 2.67 -1.12
C GLN A 13 -1.35 2.39 -2.40
N ALA A 14 -1.26 1.14 -2.84
CA ALA A 14 -0.49 0.74 -4.02
C ALA A 14 -1.25 1.02 -5.35
N ASP A 15 -2.58 0.98 -5.33
CA ASP A 15 -3.44 1.20 -6.49
C ASP A 15 -3.97 2.64 -6.52
N ALA A 16 -3.51 3.47 -7.46
CA ALA A 16 -3.96 4.86 -7.61
C ALA A 16 -5.41 4.98 -8.09
N ASP A 17 -5.97 3.92 -8.69
CA ASP A 17 -7.35 3.90 -9.19
C ASP A 17 -8.35 3.37 -8.14
N GLU A 18 -7.87 2.91 -6.98
CA GLU A 18 -8.73 2.45 -5.89
C GLU A 18 -9.50 3.63 -5.26
N PRO A 19 -10.85 3.58 -5.13
CA PRO A 19 -11.63 4.69 -4.57
C PRO A 19 -11.19 5.20 -3.20
N CYS A 20 -10.54 4.35 -2.40
CA CYS A 20 -10.03 4.73 -1.09
C CYS A 20 -8.57 5.23 -1.08
N HIS A 21 -7.89 5.29 -2.24
CA HIS A 21 -6.47 5.62 -2.36
C HIS A 21 -6.08 6.88 -1.57
N ASP A 22 -6.67 8.02 -1.92
CA ASP A 22 -6.34 9.31 -1.30
C ASP A 22 -6.61 9.33 0.21
N ALA A 23 -7.70 8.69 0.63
CA ALA A 23 -8.07 8.64 2.04
C ALA A 23 -7.06 7.82 2.85
N VAL A 24 -6.67 6.66 2.33
CA VAL A 24 -5.67 5.78 2.94
C VAL A 24 -4.29 6.42 2.92
N ALA A 25 -3.85 6.96 1.79
CA ALA A 25 -2.57 7.66 1.65
C ALA A 25 -2.46 8.82 2.66
N ARG A 26 -3.52 9.61 2.83
CA ARG A 26 -3.56 10.68 3.83
C ARG A 26 -3.44 10.13 5.25
N ILE A 27 -4.12 9.04 5.60
CA ILE A 27 -4.02 8.44 6.95
C ILE A 27 -2.59 7.96 7.20
N LEU A 28 -2.03 7.19 6.27
CA LEU A 28 -0.69 6.61 6.40
C LEU A 28 0.41 7.69 6.49
N THR A 29 0.28 8.78 5.75
CA THR A 29 1.26 9.88 5.74
C THR A 29 1.12 10.85 6.92
N THR A 30 -0.07 10.93 7.54
CA THR A 30 -0.31 11.81 8.70
C THR A 30 -0.10 11.13 10.04
N GLU A 31 -0.14 9.79 10.10
CA GLU A 31 0.15 9.05 11.31
C GLU A 31 1.60 9.26 11.76
N ARG A 32 1.77 9.62 13.03
CA ARG A 32 3.08 9.97 13.62
C ARG A 32 3.61 8.86 14.52
N GLN A 33 2.83 7.80 14.69
CA GLN A 33 3.11 6.66 15.53
C GLN A 33 3.41 5.44 14.66
N ALA A 34 3.67 4.30 15.29
CA ALA A 34 3.98 3.08 14.56
C ALA A 34 2.80 2.65 13.66
N LEU A 35 3.10 2.44 12.38
CA LEU A 35 2.28 1.67 11.46
C LEU A 35 2.70 0.20 11.63
N ILE A 36 1.78 -0.64 12.10
CA ILE A 36 2.06 -2.03 12.41
C ILE A 36 1.17 -2.89 11.52
N THR A 37 1.74 -3.89 10.85
CA THR A 37 0.95 -4.88 10.12
C THR A 37 1.37 -6.29 10.54
N SER A 38 0.55 -7.26 10.18
CA SER A 38 0.87 -8.67 10.40
C SER A 38 1.50 -9.28 9.15
N GLU A 39 2.29 -10.34 9.32
CA GLU A 39 2.86 -11.10 8.19
C GLU A 39 1.78 -11.63 7.23
N LEU A 40 0.59 -11.96 7.77
CA LEU A 40 -0.53 -12.44 6.95
C LEU A 40 -1.12 -11.31 6.08
N ALA A 41 -1.34 -10.13 6.67
CA ALA A 41 -1.85 -8.97 5.94
C ALA A 41 -0.84 -8.50 4.88
N MET A 42 0.46 -8.60 5.16
CA MET A 42 1.51 -8.34 4.19
C MET A 42 1.45 -9.32 3.01
N ALA A 43 1.40 -10.63 3.29
CA ALA A 43 1.33 -11.66 2.26
C ALA A 43 0.05 -11.56 1.40
N GLU A 44 -1.08 -11.17 1.99
CA GLU A 44 -2.31 -10.92 1.26
C GLU A 44 -2.20 -9.69 0.34
N ALA A 45 -1.64 -8.58 0.85
CA ALA A 45 -1.43 -7.38 0.05
C ALA A 45 -0.47 -7.64 -1.13
N ASP A 46 0.64 -8.34 -0.89
CA ASP A 46 1.60 -8.76 -1.90
C ASP A 46 0.93 -9.58 -3.01
N PHE A 47 0.15 -10.60 -2.63
CA PHE A 47 -0.61 -11.41 -3.58
C PHE A 47 -1.61 -10.58 -4.40
N LEU A 48 -2.32 -9.63 -3.76
CA LEU A 48 -3.30 -8.78 -4.44
C LEU A 48 -2.62 -7.81 -5.41
N ILE A 49 -1.51 -7.19 -5.01
CA ILE A 49 -0.73 -6.26 -5.85
C ILE A 49 -0.20 -7.00 -7.07
N LEU A 50 0.51 -8.12 -6.89
CA LEU A 50 1.02 -8.91 -8.02
C LEU A 50 -0.12 -9.35 -8.95
N ARG A 51 -1.24 -9.84 -8.40
CA ARG A 51 -2.34 -10.39 -9.21
C ARG A 51 -3.09 -9.31 -9.99
N ARG A 52 -3.26 -8.12 -9.43
CA ARG A 52 -4.14 -7.08 -10.01
C ARG A 52 -3.39 -5.96 -10.71
N LEU A 53 -2.24 -5.56 -10.17
CA LEU A 53 -1.42 -4.46 -10.68
C LEU A 53 -0.19 -4.96 -11.45
N GLY A 54 0.22 -6.20 -11.20
CA GLY A 54 1.33 -6.84 -11.90
C GLY A 54 2.68 -6.67 -11.18
N LEU A 55 3.69 -7.31 -11.76
CA LEU A 55 5.02 -7.45 -11.16
C LEU A 55 5.76 -6.11 -10.99
N ASP A 56 5.54 -5.15 -11.90
CA ASP A 56 6.25 -3.86 -11.80
C ASP A 56 5.73 -3.01 -10.63
N ALA A 57 4.44 -3.12 -10.30
CA ALA A 57 3.86 -2.51 -9.11
C ALA A 57 4.34 -3.20 -7.82
N GLU A 58 4.38 -4.55 -7.79
CA GLU A 58 4.90 -5.33 -6.66
C GLU A 58 6.35 -4.97 -6.32
N LEU A 59 7.20 -4.83 -7.36
CA LEU A 59 8.60 -4.46 -7.20
C LEU A 59 8.85 -2.96 -6.96
N GLY A 60 7.77 -2.14 -6.91
CA GLY A 60 7.86 -0.69 -6.73
C GLY A 60 8.57 0.03 -7.88
N ARG A 61 8.57 -0.55 -9.09
CA ARG A 61 9.29 0.00 -10.25
C ARG A 61 8.60 1.21 -10.86
N GLU A 62 7.27 1.29 -10.73
CA GLU A 62 6.51 2.49 -11.10
C GLU A 62 6.81 3.70 -10.20
N LEU A 63 7.24 3.44 -8.95
CA LEU A 63 7.67 4.48 -8.00
C LEU A 63 9.11 4.96 -8.23
N CYS A 64 9.87 4.31 -9.12
CA CYS A 64 11.27 4.61 -9.45
C CYS A 64 11.49 5.12 -10.89
N GLY A 65 10.45 5.67 -11.53
CA GLY A 65 10.59 6.40 -12.79
C GLY A 65 11.42 7.70 -12.60
N PRO A 66 12.17 8.18 -13.63
CA PRO A 66 12.99 9.37 -13.48
C PRO A 66 12.10 10.54 -13.08
N SER A 67 12.47 11.23 -12.02
CA SER A 67 11.86 12.50 -11.62
C SER A 67 11.93 13.46 -12.82
N GLY A 68 10.80 13.62 -13.50
CA GLY A 68 10.57 14.65 -14.53
C GLY A 68 9.90 15.85 -13.91
#